data_AF-A0AAE0E381-F1
#
_entry.id   AF-A0AAE0E381-F1
#
_cell.length_a   1.000
_cell.length_b   1.000
_cell.length_c   1.000
_cell.angle_alpha   90.00
_cell.angle_beta   90.00
_cell.angle_gamma   90.00
#
_symmetry.space_group_name_H-M   'P 1'
#
loop_
_entity.id
_entity.type
_entity.pdbx_description
1 polymer ?
#
loop_
_entity_poly.entity_id
_entity_poly.type
_entity_poly.pdbx_seq_one_letter_code
_entity_poly.pdbx_strand_id
1 'polypeptide(L)'
;MGDTIADDDLLLKNFFAEVSEVERDNEVARILSCFKLNPFEYLNLPFDASLDDVKKQYRKLSLMVHPDKCKNPLAKEAFGALAKAQQLLSDEQERDYVLTQVNAAKEELRAKRKKQLRKDAASKIKSLVDEGKYEQQYERIRGVSTGTEIEGSRNINRTRMAKEKNADEDIRRGR
;
A
#
# COMPACT_ATOMS: atom_id res chain seq x y z
N MET A 1 40.49 46.90 -5.32
CA MET A 1 39.24 46.15 -5.08
C MET A 1 39.52 44.67 -5.34
N GLY A 2 40.30 44.03 -4.48
CA GLY A 2 40.76 42.63 -4.66
C GLY A 2 40.49 41.71 -3.47
N ASP A 3 40.02 42.25 -2.35
CA ASP A 3 39.86 41.48 -1.10
C ASP A 3 38.49 40.78 -0.96
N THR A 4 37.45 41.26 -1.67
CA THR A 4 36.08 40.75 -1.51
C THR A 4 35.90 39.30 -1.99
N ILE A 5 36.61 38.88 -3.05
CA ILE A 5 36.48 37.54 -3.63
C ILE A 5 37.08 36.48 -2.69
N ALA A 6 38.16 36.81 -1.99
CA ALA A 6 38.78 35.91 -1.02
C ALA A 6 37.92 35.77 0.25
N ASP A 7 37.31 36.87 0.70
CA ASP A 7 36.35 36.87 1.82
C ASP A 7 35.07 36.10 1.48
N ASP A 8 34.57 36.21 0.24
CA ASP A 8 33.40 35.46 -0.24
C ASP A 8 33.68 33.95 -0.33
N ASP A 9 34.87 33.54 -0.78
CA ASP A 9 35.29 32.13 -0.81
C ASP A 9 35.46 31.54 0.61
N LEU A 10 35.98 32.33 1.55
CA LEU A 10 36.06 31.97 2.96
C LEU A 10 34.69 31.83 3.59
N LEU A 11 33.77 32.74 3.28
CA LEU A 11 32.38 32.69 3.72
C LEU A 11 31.68 31.45 3.19
N LEU A 12 31.87 31.14 1.91
CA LEU A 12 31.30 29.94 1.28
C LEU A 12 31.84 28.66 1.91
N LYS A 13 33.15 28.62 2.21
CA LYS A 13 33.80 27.47 2.84
C LYS A 13 33.35 27.27 4.29
N ASN A 14 33.20 28.35 5.05
CA ASN A 14 32.62 28.30 6.39
C ASN A 14 31.14 27.88 6.35
N PHE A 15 30.36 28.41 5.42
CA PHE A 15 28.97 28.04 5.23
C PHE A 15 28.83 26.55 4.89
N PHE A 16 29.63 26.03 3.95
CA PHE A 16 29.64 24.60 3.63
C PHE A 16 30.11 23.72 4.80
N ALA A 17 31.06 24.19 5.60
CA ALA A 17 31.50 23.48 6.81
C ALA A 17 30.43 23.48 7.91
N GLU A 18 29.69 24.58 8.07
CA GLU A 18 28.59 24.72 9.02
C GLU A 18 27.37 23.90 8.60
N VAL A 19 26.98 23.95 7.32
CA VAL A 19 25.95 23.06 6.74
C VAL A 19 26.35 21.61 6.94
N SER A 20 27.62 21.28 6.71
CA SER A 20 28.19 19.96 6.99
C SER A 20 28.10 19.56 8.47
N GLU A 21 28.25 20.49 9.42
CA GLU A 21 28.12 20.22 10.85
C GLU A 21 26.67 19.95 11.23
N VAL A 22 25.74 20.78 10.76
CA VAL A 22 24.30 20.61 10.97
C VAL A 22 23.80 19.29 10.36
N GLU A 23 24.26 18.93 9.15
CA GLU A 23 23.94 17.64 8.52
C GLU A 23 24.41 16.46 9.37
N ARG A 24 25.60 16.54 9.97
CA ARG A 24 26.13 15.50 10.86
C ARG A 24 25.30 15.37 12.13
N ASP A 25 24.92 16.49 12.75
CA ASP A 25 24.06 16.50 13.94
C ASP A 25 22.68 15.93 13.65
N ASN A 26 22.09 16.31 12.51
CA ASN A 26 20.82 15.76 12.05
C ASN A 26 20.90 14.25 11.83
N GLU A 27 22.01 13.76 11.28
CA GLU A 27 22.22 12.33 11.07
C GLU A 27 22.38 11.57 12.39
N VAL A 28 23.11 12.13 13.37
CA VAL A 28 23.20 11.58 14.73
C VAL A 28 21.81 11.49 15.37
N ALA A 29 21.01 12.55 15.29
CA ALA A 29 19.65 12.56 15.81
C ALA A 29 18.75 11.53 15.10
N ARG A 30 18.86 11.42 13.77
CA ARG A 30 18.13 10.43 12.96
C ARG A 30 18.45 9.02 13.43
N ILE A 31 19.73 8.67 13.51
CA ILE A 31 20.19 7.34 13.93
C ILE A 31 19.66 7.01 15.33
N LEU A 32 19.74 7.94 16.28
CA LEU A 32 19.28 7.68 17.65
C LEU A 32 17.75 7.60 17.76
N SER A 33 17.02 8.24 16.85
CA SER A 33 15.56 8.16 16.78
C SER A 33 15.03 6.85 16.17
N CYS A 34 15.88 6.10 15.44
CA CYS A 34 15.49 4.86 14.77
C CYS A 34 15.09 3.77 15.77
N PHE A 35 14.22 2.86 15.30
CA PHE A 35 13.76 1.74 16.12
C PHE A 35 14.89 0.75 16.42
N LYS A 36 15.14 0.49 17.72
CA LYS A 36 16.26 -0.34 18.22
C LYS A 36 16.35 -1.75 17.64
N LEU A 37 15.23 -2.30 17.18
CA LEU A 37 15.17 -3.65 16.61
C LEU A 37 15.28 -3.68 15.08
N ASN A 38 15.39 -2.52 14.42
CA ASN A 38 15.47 -2.43 12.96
C ASN A 38 16.87 -1.99 12.48
N PRO A 39 17.79 -2.94 12.24
CA PRO A 39 19.15 -2.62 11.81
C PRO A 39 19.22 -1.95 10.42
N PHE A 40 18.24 -2.18 9.54
CA PHE A 40 18.19 -1.54 8.22
C PHE A 40 17.92 -0.03 8.31
N GLU A 41 17.15 0.40 9.30
CA GLU A 41 16.77 1.80 9.50
C GLU A 41 17.94 2.66 9.95
N TYR A 42 18.78 2.10 10.84
CA TYR A 42 20.03 2.73 11.27
C TYR A 42 20.93 3.07 10.09
N LEU A 43 21.06 2.15 9.13
CA LEU A 43 21.87 2.33 7.93
C LEU A 43 21.14 3.09 6.81
N ASN A 44 19.86 3.43 6.99
CA ASN A 44 19.02 4.03 5.97
C ASN A 44 19.01 3.21 4.67
N LEU A 45 18.87 1.88 4.81
CA LEU A 45 18.81 0.94 3.70
C LEU A 45 17.43 0.31 3.60
N PRO A 46 16.99 0.00 2.37
CA PRO A 46 15.80 -0.80 2.19
C PRO A 46 16.07 -2.27 2.58
N PHE A 47 15.01 -3.01 2.87
CA PHE A 47 15.09 -4.42 3.31
C PHE A 47 15.61 -5.38 2.22
N ASP A 48 15.63 -4.95 0.96
CA ASP A 48 16.19 -5.67 -0.19
C ASP A 48 17.68 -5.36 -0.44
N ALA A 49 18.29 -4.47 0.34
CA ALA A 49 19.68 -4.04 0.14
C ALA A 49 20.68 -5.20 0.31
N SER A 50 21.68 -5.31 -0.56
CA SER A 50 22.68 -6.39 -0.50
C SER A 50 23.65 -6.23 0.69
N LEU A 51 24.40 -7.29 1.01
CA LEU A 51 25.48 -7.21 2.02
C LEU A 51 26.56 -6.18 1.65
N ASP A 52 26.80 -5.98 0.36
CA ASP A 52 27.75 -4.98 -0.11
C ASP A 52 27.23 -3.56 0.09
N ASP A 53 25.93 -3.34 -0.07
CA ASP A 53 25.30 -2.04 0.18
C ASP A 53 25.34 -1.71 1.67
N VAL A 54 25.12 -2.69 2.55
CA VAL A 54 25.31 -2.57 4.01
C VAL A 54 26.72 -2.08 4.33
N LYS A 55 27.75 -2.71 3.77
CA LYS A 55 29.15 -2.32 4.00
C LYS A 55 29.47 -0.92 3.47
N LYS A 56 29.01 -0.58 2.26
CA LYS A 56 29.23 0.74 1.64
C LYS A 56 28.57 1.84 2.46
N GLN A 57 27.32 1.63 2.85
CA GLN A 57 26.53 2.61 3.58
C GLN A 57 27.04 2.80 5.00
N TYR A 58 27.45 1.71 5.67
CA TYR A 58 28.13 1.79 6.97
C TYR A 58 29.38 2.67 6.89
N ARG A 59 30.27 2.45 5.91
CA ARG A 59 31.48 3.28 5.73
C ARG A 59 31.15 4.76 5.57
N LYS A 60 30.13 5.08 4.76
CA LYS A 60 29.68 6.46 4.53
C LYS A 60 29.16 7.11 5.81
N LEU A 61 28.26 6.44 6.52
CA LEU A 61 27.64 6.95 7.74
C LEU A 61 28.64 7.04 8.90
N SER A 62 29.49 6.02 9.08
CA SER A 62 30.55 6.02 10.08
C SER A 62 31.50 7.21 9.97
N LEU A 63 31.83 7.65 8.75
CA LEU A 63 32.64 8.85 8.53
C LEU A 63 31.88 10.13 8.86
N MET A 64 30.58 10.16 8.60
CA MET A 64 29.71 11.30 8.88
C MET A 64 29.52 11.52 10.39
N VAL A 65 29.23 10.45 11.13
CA VAL A 65 28.96 10.52 12.58
C VAL A 65 30.16 10.12 13.46
N HIS A 66 31.38 10.14 12.90
CA HIS A 66 32.57 9.79 13.66
C HIS A 66 32.78 10.76 14.83
N PRO A 67 33.03 10.29 16.07
CA PRO A 67 33.16 11.15 17.25
C PRO A 67 34.37 12.11 17.20
N ASP A 68 35.35 11.84 16.35
CA ASP A 68 36.50 12.75 16.10
C ASP A 68 36.13 13.94 15.21
N LYS A 69 35.20 13.75 14.27
CA LYS A 69 34.81 14.79 13.32
C LYS A 69 33.58 15.56 13.80
N CYS A 70 32.63 14.88 14.41
CA CYS A 70 31.38 15.45 14.90
C CYS A 70 31.55 15.91 16.36
N LYS A 71 31.24 17.18 16.65
CA LYS A 71 31.34 17.75 18.01
C LYS A 71 30.20 17.33 18.94
N ASN A 72 29.21 16.61 18.41
CA ASN A 72 28.03 16.18 19.15
C ASN A 72 28.40 15.15 20.23
N PRO A 73 27.98 15.33 21.49
CA PRO A 73 28.23 14.35 22.55
C PRO A 73 27.59 12.99 22.27
N LEU A 74 26.50 12.96 21.49
CA LEU A 74 25.78 11.75 21.13
C LEU A 74 26.36 11.01 19.92
N ALA A 75 27.37 11.58 19.24
CA ALA A 75 28.01 10.95 18.07
C ALA A 75 28.58 9.56 18.41
N LYS A 76 29.14 9.38 19.61
CA LYS A 76 29.65 8.09 20.08
C LYS A 76 28.54 7.04 20.20
N GLU A 77 27.36 7.44 20.68
CA GLU A 77 26.22 6.54 20.81
C GLU A 77 25.66 6.15 19.44
N ALA A 78 25.47 7.13 18.56
CA ALA A 78 25.03 6.90 17.18
C ALA A 78 25.99 5.99 16.41
N PHE A 79 27.30 6.23 16.54
CA PHE A 79 28.33 5.38 15.95
C PHE A 79 28.25 3.94 16.47
N GLY A 80 28.06 3.76 17.78
CA GLY A 80 27.86 2.44 18.38
C GLY A 80 26.60 1.74 17.87
N ALA A 81 25.52 2.46 17.65
CA ALA A 81 24.29 1.92 17.07
C ALA A 81 24.49 1.46 15.61
N LEU A 82 25.19 2.27 14.80
CA LEU A 82 25.56 1.88 13.43
C LEU A 82 26.42 0.62 13.39
N ALA A 83 27.42 0.52 14.28
CA ALA A 83 28.29 -0.66 14.33
C ALA A 83 27.51 -1.93 14.69
N LYS A 84 26.61 -1.85 15.68
CA LYS A 84 25.72 -2.96 16.04
C LYS A 84 24.81 -3.36 14.88
N ALA A 85 24.21 -2.38 14.19
CA ALA A 85 23.35 -2.62 13.05
C ALA A 85 24.11 -3.34 11.91
N GLN A 86 25.33 -2.88 11.59
CA GLN A 86 26.16 -3.52 10.58
C GLN A 86 26.57 -4.94 10.98
N GLN A 87 26.88 -5.18 12.26
CA GLN A 87 27.20 -6.52 12.75
C GLN A 87 26.02 -7.48 12.59
N LEU A 88 24.81 -7.06 12.98
CA LEU A 88 23.58 -7.87 12.83
C LEU A 88 23.26 -8.17 11.38
N LEU A 89 23.44 -7.20 10.47
CA LEU A 89 23.20 -7.41 9.03
C LEU A 89 24.31 -8.17 8.32
N SER A 90 25.49 -8.30 8.94
CA SER A 90 26.60 -9.07 8.39
C SER A 90 26.45 -10.57 8.64
N ASP A 91 25.70 -10.95 9.68
CA ASP A 91 25.30 -12.34 9.92
C ASP A 91 24.05 -12.67 9.11
N GLU A 92 24.14 -13.72 8.29
CA GLU A 92 23.05 -14.15 7.43
C GLU A 92 21.84 -14.66 8.23
N GLN A 93 22.06 -15.33 9.37
CA GLN A 93 20.98 -15.88 10.20
C GLN A 93 20.17 -14.77 10.87
N GLU A 94 20.85 -13.82 11.50
CA GLU A 94 20.22 -12.66 12.15
C GLU A 94 19.48 -11.79 11.13
N ARG A 95 20.11 -11.58 9.96
CA ARG A 95 19.50 -10.85 8.85
C ARG A 95 18.22 -11.52 8.38
N ASP A 96 18.22 -12.83 8.16
CA ASP A 96 17.03 -13.57 7.70
C ASP A 96 15.91 -13.54 8.75
N TYR A 97 16.27 -13.66 10.04
CA TYR A 97 15.32 -13.53 11.14
C TYR A 97 14.63 -12.16 11.11
N VAL A 98 15.40 -11.06 11.00
CA VAL A 98 14.83 -9.70 10.93
C VAL A 98 13.92 -9.55 9.71
N LEU A 99 14.33 -10.06 8.54
CA LEU A 99 13.53 -9.98 7.32
C LEU A 99 12.22 -10.76 7.44
N THR A 100 12.24 -11.94 8.04
CA THR A 100 11.06 -12.77 8.29
C THR A 100 10.06 -12.03 9.19
N GLN A 101 10.54 -11.42 10.28
CA GLN A 101 9.70 -10.65 11.20
C GLN A 101 9.08 -9.43 10.52
N VAL A 102 9.85 -8.70 9.71
CA VAL A 102 9.36 -7.56 8.93
C VAL A 102 8.30 -7.98 7.91
N ASN A 103 8.52 -9.11 7.23
CA ASN A 103 7.58 -9.64 6.25
C ASN A 103 6.27 -10.10 6.90
N ALA A 104 6.35 -10.84 8.01
CA ALA A 104 5.17 -11.25 8.77
C ALA A 104 4.33 -10.03 9.22
N ALA A 105 4.98 -8.99 9.77
CA ALA A 105 4.31 -7.75 10.15
C ALA A 105 3.65 -7.03 8.97
N LYS A 106 4.33 -6.97 7.81
CA LYS A 106 3.78 -6.39 6.57
C LYS A 106 2.56 -7.16 6.07
N GLU A 107 2.58 -8.49 6.12
CA GLU A 107 1.45 -9.32 5.70
C GLU A 107 0.24 -9.17 6.60
N GLU A 108 0.44 -9.13 7.92
CA GLU A 108 -0.66 -8.90 8.87
C GLU A 108 -1.34 -7.55 8.62
N LEU A 109 -0.54 -6.50 8.39
CA LEU A 109 -1.07 -5.17 8.07
C LEU A 109 -1.86 -5.18 6.75
N ARG A 110 -1.34 -5.86 5.71
CA ARG A 110 -2.05 -6.02 4.43
C ARG A 110 -3.36 -6.79 4.61
N ALA A 111 -3.38 -7.84 5.42
CA ALA A 111 -4.59 -8.61 5.71
C ALA A 111 -5.63 -7.76 6.47
N LYS A 112 -5.22 -6.98 7.47
CA LYS A 112 -6.09 -6.03 8.19
C LYS A 112 -6.68 -4.99 7.24
N ARG A 113 -5.87 -4.37 6.38
CA ARG A 113 -6.35 -3.39 5.37
C ARG A 113 -7.36 -4.01 4.40
N LYS A 114 -7.10 -5.22 3.91
CA LYS A 114 -8.02 -5.94 3.01
C LYS A 114 -9.37 -6.25 3.69
N LYS A 115 -9.36 -6.65 4.97
CA LYS A 115 -10.57 -6.88 5.76
C LYS A 115 -11.36 -5.58 5.98
N GLN A 116 -10.67 -4.48 6.25
CA GLN A 116 -11.30 -3.17 6.42
C GLN A 116 -11.96 -2.69 5.13
N LEU A 117 -11.26 -2.75 4.00
CA LEU A 117 -11.84 -2.44 2.68
C LEU A 117 -13.06 -3.30 2.35
N ARG A 118 -13.03 -4.60 2.71
CA ARG A 118 -14.20 -5.47 2.54
C ARG A 118 -15.38 -5.05 3.41
N LYS A 119 -15.13 -4.65 4.67
CA LYS A 119 -16.18 -4.13 5.55
C LYS A 119 -16.73 -2.82 5.02
N ASP A 120 -15.89 -1.88 4.61
CA ASP A 120 -16.31 -0.58 4.09
C ASP A 120 -17.11 -0.74 2.78
N ALA A 121 -16.68 -1.65 1.90
CA ALA A 121 -17.42 -2.01 0.68
C ALA A 121 -18.77 -2.66 1.01
N ALA A 122 -18.82 -3.58 1.97
CA ALA A 122 -20.05 -4.22 2.41
C ALA A 122 -21.03 -3.22 3.04
N SER A 123 -20.53 -2.30 3.88
CA SER A 123 -21.32 -1.21 4.46
C SER A 123 -21.89 -0.27 3.40
N LYS A 124 -21.11 0.04 2.35
CA LYS A 124 -21.56 0.87 1.22
C LYS A 124 -22.59 0.16 0.34
N ILE A 125 -22.45 -1.14 0.12
CA ILE A 125 -23.46 -1.94 -0.57
C ILE A 125 -24.74 -2.00 0.27
N LYS A 126 -24.62 -2.22 1.58
CA LYS A 126 -25.76 -2.25 2.50
C LYS A 126 -26.53 -0.92 2.52
N SER A 127 -25.85 0.23 2.56
CA SER A 127 -26.54 1.53 2.49
C SER A 127 -27.26 1.74 1.15
N LEU A 128 -26.68 1.29 0.03
CA LEU A 128 -27.32 1.38 -1.28
C LEU A 128 -28.57 0.49 -1.40
N VAL A 129 -28.62 -0.63 -0.67
CA VAL A 129 -29.78 -1.52 -0.58
C VAL A 129 -30.83 -0.95 0.38
N ASP A 130 -30.40 -0.47 1.55
CA ASP A 130 -31.28 0.13 2.58
C ASP A 130 -31.90 1.48 2.12
N GLU A 131 -31.26 2.22 1.20
CA GLU A 131 -31.82 3.43 0.58
C GLU A 131 -33.06 3.17 -0.31
N GLY A 132 -33.56 1.93 -0.39
CA GLY A 132 -34.89 1.62 -0.94
C GLY A 132 -35.05 1.83 -2.45
N LYS A 133 -33.95 2.13 -3.16
CA LYS A 133 -33.96 2.36 -4.61
C LYS A 133 -34.23 1.08 -5.42
N TYR A 134 -33.99 -0.11 -4.83
CA TYR A 134 -34.38 -1.39 -5.42
C TYR A 134 -35.87 -1.68 -5.23
N GLU A 135 -36.42 -1.48 -4.02
CA GLU A 135 -37.84 -1.75 -3.70
C GLU A 135 -38.78 -0.87 -4.53
N GLN A 136 -38.47 0.43 -4.65
CA GLN A 136 -39.28 1.37 -5.44
C GLN A 136 -39.27 1.05 -6.93
N GLN A 137 -38.19 0.45 -7.43
CA GLN A 137 -38.07 0.01 -8.82
C GLN A 137 -38.75 -1.35 -9.03
N TYR A 138 -38.68 -2.26 -8.06
CA TYR A 138 -39.36 -3.56 -8.08
C TYR A 138 -40.87 -3.40 -8.00
N GLU A 139 -41.38 -2.55 -7.11
CA GLU A 139 -42.81 -2.22 -7.01
C GLU A 139 -43.31 -1.40 -8.19
N ARG A 140 -42.47 -0.57 -8.82
CA ARG A 140 -42.80 0.08 -10.09
C ARG A 140 -42.90 -0.93 -11.24
N ILE A 141 -42.05 -1.96 -11.27
CA ILE A 141 -42.10 -3.03 -12.28
C ILE A 141 -43.24 -4.03 -11.99
N ARG A 142 -43.49 -4.38 -10.72
CA ARG A 142 -44.62 -5.24 -10.30
C ARG A 142 -45.96 -4.52 -10.45
N GLY A 143 -46.02 -3.23 -10.14
CA GLY A 143 -47.21 -2.39 -10.33
C GLY A 143 -47.59 -2.16 -11.79
N VAL A 144 -46.65 -2.38 -12.72
CA VAL A 144 -46.93 -2.41 -14.17
C VAL A 144 -47.54 -3.74 -14.63
N SER A 145 -47.60 -4.77 -13.76
CA SER A 145 -48.18 -6.08 -14.11
C SER A 145 -49.66 -6.26 -13.74
N THR A 146 -50.35 -5.25 -13.18
CA THR A 146 -51.78 -5.35 -12.78
C THR A 146 -52.73 -4.36 -13.46
N GLY A 147 -52.31 -3.65 -14.52
CA GLY A 147 -53.22 -2.83 -15.31
C GLY A 147 -52.74 -2.72 -16.76
N THR A 148 -53.56 -3.22 -17.70
CA THR A 148 -53.38 -3.21 -19.17
C THR A 148 -52.17 -4.03 -19.64
N GLU A 149 -52.31 -5.26 -20.13
CA GLU A 149 -52.87 -5.61 -21.43
C GLU A 149 -53.53 -7.00 -21.42
N ILE A 150 -54.82 -7.06 -21.08
CA ILE A 150 -55.68 -8.20 -21.42
C ILE A 150 -56.34 -7.93 -22.78
N GLU A 151 -55.59 -7.65 -23.85
CA GLU A 151 -56.22 -7.60 -25.19
C GLU A 151 -55.33 -7.93 -26.40
N GLY A 152 -54.00 -8.04 -26.26
CA GLY A 152 -53.12 -8.39 -27.39
C GLY A 152 -52.83 -9.89 -27.59
N SER A 153 -52.76 -10.67 -26.51
CA SER A 153 -52.14 -12.01 -26.58
C SER A 153 -53.12 -13.19 -26.72
N ARG A 154 -54.44 -12.91 -26.79
CA ARG A 154 -55.46 -13.96 -27.00
C ARG A 154 -55.56 -14.45 -28.45
N ASN A 155 -55.08 -13.70 -29.43
CA ASN A 155 -55.27 -14.04 -30.86
C ASN A 155 -54.15 -14.88 -31.49
N ILE A 156 -52.97 -14.95 -30.87
CA ILE A 156 -51.84 -15.70 -31.44
C ILE A 156 -51.90 -17.17 -31.00
N ASN A 157 -52.30 -17.43 -29.76
CA ASN A 157 -52.38 -18.79 -29.20
C ASN A 157 -53.69 -19.52 -29.53
N ARG A 158 -54.79 -18.82 -29.89
CA ARG A 158 -56.00 -19.48 -30.43
C ARG A 158 -55.80 -20.00 -31.85
N THR A 159 -55.06 -19.27 -32.68
CA THR A 159 -54.88 -19.62 -34.10
C THR A 159 -53.85 -20.73 -34.32
N ARG A 160 -52.94 -20.93 -33.36
CA ARG A 160 -51.97 -22.04 -33.38
C ARG A 160 -52.59 -23.36 -32.88
N MET A 161 -53.38 -23.30 -31.81
CA MET A 161 -54.09 -24.46 -31.24
C MET A 161 -55.25 -24.99 -32.12
N ALA A 162 -55.80 -24.18 -33.03
CA ALA A 162 -56.82 -24.62 -33.99
C ALA A 162 -56.22 -25.31 -35.24
N LYS A 163 -54.95 -25.05 -35.56
CA LYS A 163 -54.25 -25.70 -36.68
C LYS A 163 -53.65 -27.06 -36.30
N GLU A 164 -53.27 -27.26 -35.04
CA GLU A 164 -52.75 -28.56 -34.57
C GLU A 164 -53.87 -29.58 -34.28
N LYS A 165 -55.09 -29.13 -33.92
CA LYS A 165 -56.22 -30.06 -33.68
C LYS A 165 -56.87 -30.60 -34.97
N ASN A 166 -56.78 -29.88 -36.09
CA ASN A 166 -57.28 -30.35 -37.38
C ASN A 166 -56.29 -31.29 -38.12
N ALA A 167 -55.03 -31.35 -37.71
CA ALA A 167 -54.07 -32.30 -38.29
C ALA A 167 -54.18 -33.71 -37.66
N ASP A 168 -54.69 -33.81 -36.42
CA ASP A 168 -54.83 -35.07 -35.69
C ASP A 168 -56.19 -35.78 -35.92
N GLU A 169 -57.24 -35.06 -36.34
CA GLU A 169 -58.53 -35.68 -36.71
C GLU A 169 -58.54 -36.29 -38.12
N ASP A 170 -57.75 -35.77 -39.07
CA ASP A 170 -57.66 -36.32 -40.44
C ASP A 170 -56.80 -37.60 -40.54
N ILE A 171 -55.95 -37.89 -39.55
CA ILE A 171 -55.16 -39.15 -39.50
C ILE A 171 -56.01 -40.31 -38.93
N ARG A 172 -57.10 -40.03 -38.20
CA ARG A 172 -58.00 -41.05 -37.62
C ARG A 172 -59.21 -41.43 -38.48
N ARG A 173 -59.56 -40.65 -39.52
CA ARG A 173 -60.64 -40.98 -40.48
C ARG A 173 -60.15 -41.59 -41.80
N GLY A 174 -58.84 -41.83 -41.94
CA GLY A 174 -58.20 -42.39 -43.13
C GLY A 174 -57.72 -43.84 -43.01
N ARG A 175 -58.35 -44.68 -42.18
CA ARG A 175 -58.16 -46.14 -42.23
C ARG A 175 -59.47 -46.86 -41.92
#